data_AF-A0A7H0JXI6-F1
#
_entry.id   AF-A0A7H0JXI6-F1
#
_cell.length_a   1.000
_cell.length_b   1.000
_cell.length_c   1.000
_cell.angle_alpha   90.00
_cell.angle_beta   90.00
_cell.angle_gamma   90.00
#
_symmetry.space_group_name_H-M   'P 1'
#
loop_
_entity.id
_entity.type
_entity.pdbx_description
1 polymer ?
#
loop_
_entity_poly.entity_id
_entity_poly.type
_entity_poly.pdbx_seq_one_letter_code
_entity_poly.pdbx_strand_id
1 'polypeptide(L)'
;MHFVSWDRTDRDAPKLLAEAGPEVLGVFSHDSAIVDGEKWQLVAHPESGAVATRGGEEIVRTRDSLKRAKRIDLTIEGSAYAFIPETSKNWVVENARGEKVAQFTQDHNGVRKAILEFEGETDLPATHIAGLAWLSRAVLESRKMVNSTALIGTLVFLSVFIVLVALL
;
A
#
# COMPACT_ATOMS: atom_id res chain seq x y z
N MET A 1 5.13 17.59 9.09
CA MET A 1 4.20 16.51 8.69
C MET A 1 4.61 15.21 9.34
N HIS A 2 3.71 14.65 10.15
CA HIS A 2 3.93 13.39 10.87
C HIS A 2 3.31 12.15 10.21
N PHE A 3 2.30 12.32 9.35
CA PHE A 3 1.67 11.21 8.66
C PHE A 3 1.02 11.67 7.37
N VAL A 4 0.68 10.72 6.50
CA VAL A 4 -0.17 10.96 5.33
C VAL A 4 -1.40 10.06 5.37
N SER A 5 -2.50 10.60 4.84
CA SER A 5 -3.77 9.89 4.78
C SER A 5 -4.40 10.00 3.38
N TRP A 6 -5.43 9.19 3.13
CA TRP A 6 -6.13 9.17 1.85
C TRP A 6 -7.54 9.76 1.99
N ASP A 7 -7.82 10.85 1.29
CA ASP A 7 -9.19 11.28 1.02
C ASP A 7 -9.75 10.49 -0.16
N ARG A 8 -10.91 9.86 0.07
CA ARG A 8 -11.60 8.98 -0.87
C ARG A 8 -13.03 9.43 -1.13
N THR A 9 -13.32 10.70 -0.89
CA THR A 9 -14.60 11.31 -1.29
C THR A 9 -14.88 11.05 -2.76
N ASP A 10 -13.85 11.20 -3.59
CA ASP A 10 -13.80 10.61 -4.93
C ASP A 10 -13.07 9.25 -4.87
N ARG A 11 -13.76 8.19 -5.31
CA ARG A 11 -13.23 6.82 -5.25
C ARG A 11 -12.30 6.50 -6.41
N ASP A 12 -12.46 7.17 -7.54
CA ASP A 12 -11.70 6.95 -8.76
C ASP A 12 -10.47 7.87 -8.82
N ALA A 13 -10.51 8.98 -8.07
CA ALA A 13 -9.40 9.91 -7.89
C ALA A 13 -9.05 10.17 -6.40
N PRO A 14 -8.70 9.15 -5.60
CA PRO A 14 -8.28 9.35 -4.22
C PRO A 14 -7.09 10.31 -4.10
N LYS A 15 -7.17 11.22 -3.12
CA LYS A 15 -6.14 12.23 -2.85
C LYS A 15 -5.27 11.77 -1.69
N LEU A 16 -3.97 11.87 -1.86
CA LEU A 16 -3.00 11.73 -0.77
C LEU A 16 -2.89 13.09 -0.07
N LEU A 17 -3.20 13.12 1.22
CA LEU A 17 -3.18 14.32 2.05
C LEU A 17 -1.99 14.29 2.99
N ALA A 18 -1.40 15.46 3.22
CA ALA A 18 -0.57 15.68 4.39
C ALA A 18 -1.45 15.67 5.63
N GLU A 19 -1.14 14.79 6.58
CA GLU A 19 -1.91 14.58 7.81
C GLU A 19 -3.40 14.36 7.52
N ALA A 20 -4.27 15.27 7.97
CA ALA A 20 -5.72 15.25 7.72
C ALA A 20 -6.17 16.27 6.64
N GLY A 21 -5.23 16.85 5.89
CA GLY A 21 -5.46 17.95 4.96
C GLY A 21 -5.34 19.35 5.62
N PRO A 22 -5.47 20.43 4.85
CA PRO A 22 -5.98 20.49 3.47
C PRO A 22 -4.92 20.28 2.38
N GLU A 23 -3.64 20.16 2.74
CA GLU A 23 -2.56 20.01 1.78
C GLU A 23 -2.64 18.65 1.06
N VAL A 24 -2.64 18.70 -0.28
CA VAL A 24 -2.73 17.54 -1.17
C VAL A 24 -1.36 17.28 -1.77
N LEU A 25 -0.80 16.11 -1.48
CA LEU A 25 0.51 15.68 -1.97
C LEU A 25 0.43 14.97 -3.33
N GLY A 26 -0.73 14.43 -3.66
CA GLY A 26 -0.97 13.84 -4.98
C GLY A 26 -2.39 13.34 -5.17
N VAL A 27 -2.76 13.11 -6.43
CA VAL A 27 -4.05 12.53 -6.83
C VAL A 27 -3.77 11.24 -7.57
N PHE A 28 -4.36 10.15 -7.11
CA PHE A 28 -4.09 8.81 -7.63
C PHE A 28 -5.33 8.24 -8.28
N SER A 29 -5.14 7.44 -9.32
CA SER A 29 -6.16 6.61 -9.95
C SER A 29 -5.68 5.15 -9.96
N HIS A 30 -6.32 4.29 -10.75
CA HIS A 30 -5.94 2.88 -10.82
C HIS A 30 -4.54 2.66 -11.45
N ASP A 31 -4.24 3.38 -12.53
CA ASP A 31 -3.07 3.16 -13.39
C ASP A 31 -2.18 4.40 -13.53
N SER A 32 -2.52 5.50 -12.85
CA SER A 32 -1.76 6.73 -12.91
C SER A 32 -1.90 7.58 -11.66
N ALA A 33 -0.97 8.51 -11.46
CA ALA A 33 -1.06 9.54 -10.43
C ALA A 33 -0.53 10.88 -10.93
N ILE A 34 -0.91 11.94 -10.25
CA ILE A 34 -0.31 13.26 -10.37
C ILE A 34 0.28 13.59 -9.00
N VAL A 35 1.60 13.66 -8.93
CA VAL A 35 2.37 13.96 -7.70
C VAL A 35 3.25 15.16 -8.01
N ASP A 36 3.14 16.22 -7.22
CA ASP A 36 3.86 17.48 -7.46
C ASP A 36 3.73 18.02 -8.90
N GLY A 37 2.55 17.85 -9.50
CA GLY A 37 2.27 18.26 -10.89
C GLY A 37 2.82 17.30 -11.96
N GLU A 38 3.59 16.28 -11.59
CA GLU A 38 4.15 15.29 -12.51
C GLU A 38 3.23 14.08 -12.65
N LYS A 39 3.03 13.64 -13.90
CA LYS A 39 2.23 12.45 -14.19
C LYS A 39 3.08 11.19 -14.03
N TRP A 40 2.58 10.26 -13.22
CA TRP A 40 3.14 8.94 -13.03
C TRP A 40 2.24 7.89 -13.68
N GLN A 41 2.81 6.85 -14.27
CA GLN A 41 2.11 5.62 -14.64
C GLN A 41 2.40 4.55 -13.59
N LEU A 42 1.35 3.91 -13.10
CA LEU A 42 1.38 2.98 -11.98
C LEU A 42 1.02 1.58 -12.45
N VAL A 43 1.85 0.60 -12.10
CA VAL A 43 1.57 -0.81 -12.33
C VAL A 43 1.84 -1.55 -11.03
N ALA A 44 0.82 -2.20 -10.47
CA ALA A 44 0.97 -3.05 -9.28
C ALA A 44 0.34 -4.41 -9.54
N HIS A 45 1.11 -5.47 -9.33
CA HIS A 45 0.67 -6.84 -9.49
C HIS A 45 0.98 -7.65 -8.22
N PRO A 46 -0.01 -8.34 -7.61
CA PRO A 46 0.15 -8.96 -6.30
C PRO A 46 1.34 -9.93 -6.16
N GLU A 47 1.75 -10.55 -7.27
CA GLU A 47 2.80 -11.58 -7.29
C GLU A 47 4.15 -11.12 -7.82
N SER A 48 4.18 -10.12 -8.71
CA SER A 48 5.41 -9.69 -9.40
C SER A 48 5.91 -8.31 -8.96
N GLY A 49 5.26 -7.71 -7.96
CA GLY A 49 5.66 -6.43 -7.38
C GLY A 49 4.95 -5.24 -8.00
N ALA A 50 5.57 -4.07 -7.93
CA ALA A 50 4.98 -2.83 -8.40
C ALA A 50 6.04 -1.88 -8.95
N VAL A 51 5.65 -1.10 -9.94
CA VAL A 51 6.49 -0.12 -10.63
C VAL A 51 5.68 1.16 -10.84
N ALA A 52 6.27 2.31 -10.50
CA ALA A 52 5.81 3.61 -10.94
C ALA A 52 6.83 4.20 -11.90
N THR A 53 6.37 4.78 -13.00
CA THR A 53 7.23 5.45 -13.99
C THR A 53 6.83 6.91 -14.18
N ARG A 54 7.83 7.77 -14.40
CA ARG A 54 7.66 9.19 -14.74
C ARG A 54 8.45 9.47 -16.01
N GLY A 55 7.79 9.93 -17.06
CA GLY A 55 8.46 10.21 -18.34
C GLY A 55 9.17 8.99 -18.97
N GLY A 56 8.74 7.77 -18.62
CA GLY A 56 9.36 6.51 -19.06
C GLY A 56 10.47 5.97 -18.16
N GLU A 57 10.87 6.70 -17.11
CA GLU A 57 11.87 6.25 -16.13
C GLU A 57 11.20 5.61 -14.91
N GLU A 58 11.73 4.48 -14.42
CA GLU A 58 11.28 3.83 -13.18
C GLU A 58 11.68 4.68 -11.96
N ILE A 59 10.71 5.30 -11.31
CA ILE A 59 10.93 6.13 -10.11
C ILE A 59 10.60 5.39 -8.81
N VAL A 60 9.72 4.39 -8.85
CA VAL A 60 9.43 3.51 -7.71
C VAL A 60 9.42 2.08 -8.22
N ARG A 61 10.07 1.16 -7.52
CA ARG A 61 10.05 -0.26 -7.87
C ARG A 61 10.17 -1.17 -6.67
N THR A 62 9.40 -2.24 -6.68
CA THR A 62 9.67 -3.50 -5.97
C THR A 62 9.43 -4.69 -6.88
N ARG A 63 10.20 -5.77 -6.69
CA ARG A 63 10.02 -7.05 -7.40
C ARG A 63 9.41 -8.14 -6.50
N ASP A 64 9.21 -7.82 -5.22
CA ASP A 64 8.70 -8.79 -4.26
C ASP A 64 7.19 -8.95 -4.37
N SER A 65 6.71 -10.15 -4.04
CA SER A 65 5.28 -10.43 -3.96
C SER A 65 4.64 -9.59 -2.85
N LEU A 66 3.83 -8.61 -3.24
CA LEU A 66 3.07 -7.74 -2.31
C LEU A 66 2.17 -8.56 -1.38
N LYS A 67 1.70 -9.71 -1.88
CA LYS A 67 0.79 -10.61 -1.20
C LYS A 67 1.47 -11.55 -0.20
N ARG A 68 2.67 -12.06 -0.51
CA ARG A 68 3.27 -13.19 0.23
C ARG A 68 4.64 -12.93 0.84
N ALA A 69 5.38 -11.92 0.38
CA ALA A 69 6.75 -11.71 0.82
C ALA A 69 6.82 -11.38 2.32
N LYS A 70 7.81 -11.91 3.04
CA LYS A 70 8.00 -11.62 4.48
C LYS A 70 8.79 -10.33 4.72
N ARG A 71 9.35 -9.76 3.67
CA ARG A 71 10.02 -8.47 3.58
C ARG A 71 9.84 -8.01 2.14
N ILE A 72 9.62 -6.73 1.91
CA ILE A 72 9.49 -6.16 0.57
C ILE A 72 10.57 -5.11 0.44
N ASP A 73 11.59 -5.40 -0.35
CA ASP A 73 12.63 -4.44 -0.69
C ASP A 73 12.14 -3.60 -1.87
N LEU A 74 12.32 -2.29 -1.77
CA LEU A 74 11.88 -1.34 -2.77
C LEU A 74 12.93 -0.24 -2.99
N THR A 75 12.84 0.43 -4.12
CA THR A 75 13.69 1.57 -4.47
C THR A 75 12.81 2.73 -4.93
N ILE A 76 13.10 3.94 -4.45
CA ILE A 76 12.46 5.18 -4.88
C ILE A 76 13.54 6.16 -5.30
N GLU A 77 13.57 6.56 -6.58
CA GLU A 77 14.59 7.46 -7.16
C GLU A 77 16.03 7.05 -6.76
N GLY A 78 16.32 5.75 -6.80
CA GLY A 78 17.62 5.18 -6.40
C GLY A 78 17.83 4.96 -4.90
N SER A 79 16.96 5.50 -4.04
CA SER A 79 17.01 5.30 -2.58
C SER A 79 16.35 3.99 -2.18
N ALA A 80 17.07 3.15 -1.44
CA ALA A 80 16.55 1.86 -0.98
C ALA A 80 15.73 2.00 0.31
N TYR A 81 14.60 1.29 0.34
CA TYR A 81 13.75 1.11 1.51
C TYR A 81 13.33 -0.35 1.64
N ALA A 82 12.87 -0.73 2.82
CA ALA A 82 12.29 -2.04 3.04
C ALA A 82 11.02 -1.94 3.90
N PHE A 83 9.98 -2.66 3.50
CA PHE A 83 8.82 -2.90 4.35
C PHE A 83 9.02 -4.21 5.11
N ILE A 84 8.95 -4.12 6.44
CA ILE A 84 9.19 -5.23 7.35
C ILE A 84 7.95 -5.43 8.22
N PRO A 85 7.37 -6.64 8.27
CA PRO A 85 6.24 -6.90 9.13
C PRO A 85 6.69 -7.05 10.58
N GLU A 86 6.17 -6.23 11.47
CA GLU A 86 6.25 -6.49 12.92
C GLU A 86 5.22 -7.54 13.33
N THR A 87 4.05 -7.52 12.69
CA THR A 87 2.99 -8.52 12.83
C THR A 87 2.38 -8.83 11.47
N SER A 88 1.37 -9.68 11.41
CA SER A 88 0.62 -9.90 10.16
C SER A 88 -0.08 -8.64 9.64
N LYS A 89 -0.25 -7.62 10.48
CA LYS A 89 -1.01 -6.40 10.20
C LYS A 89 -0.19 -5.11 10.28
N ASN A 90 0.87 -5.08 11.08
CA ASN A 90 1.71 -3.91 11.31
C ASN A 90 3.02 -4.05 10.55
N TRP A 91 3.39 -2.96 9.87
CA TRP A 91 4.57 -2.89 9.03
C TRP A 91 5.36 -1.64 9.37
N VAL A 92 6.68 -1.78 9.36
CA VAL A 92 7.62 -0.68 9.46
C VAL A 92 8.33 -0.50 8.13
N VAL A 93 8.72 0.73 7.86
CA VAL A 93 9.54 1.12 6.72
C VAL A 93 10.92 1.46 7.26
N GLU A 94 11.92 0.75 6.79
CA GLU A 94 13.32 1.05 7.06
C GLU A 94 13.99 1.67 5.84
N ASN A 95 14.93 2.59 6.07
CA ASN A 95 15.80 3.12 5.02
C ASN A 95 17.01 2.20 4.78
N ALA A 96 17.90 2.58 3.87
CA ALA A 96 19.13 1.84 3.56
C ALA A 96 20.09 1.65 4.75
N ARG A 97 19.97 2.44 5.82
CA ARG A 97 20.77 2.34 7.05
C ARG A 97 20.14 1.41 8.10
N GLY A 98 18.95 0.86 7.82
CA GLY A 98 18.17 0.08 8.79
C GLY A 98 17.48 0.95 9.85
N GLU A 99 17.41 2.27 9.62
CA GLU A 99 16.67 3.16 10.51
C GLU A 99 15.20 3.15 10.11
N LYS A 100 14.32 3.02 11.10
CA LYS A 100 12.87 3.15 10.90
C LYS A 100 12.56 4.59 10.50
N VAL A 101 11.88 4.75 9.37
CA VAL A 101 11.47 6.06 8.84
C VAL A 101 9.96 6.24 8.82
N ALA A 102 9.21 5.14 8.75
CA ALA A 102 7.76 5.18 8.78
C ALA A 102 7.16 3.84 9.27
N GLN A 103 5.85 3.83 9.47
CA GLN A 103 5.06 2.64 9.75
C GLN A 103 3.66 2.74 9.15
N PHE A 104 3.04 1.61 8.86
CA PHE A 104 1.65 1.52 8.43
C PHE A 104 0.99 0.26 8.98
N THR A 105 -0.33 0.32 9.19
CA THR A 105 -1.09 -0.79 9.78
C THR A 105 -2.35 -1.11 8.97
N GLN A 106 -2.77 -2.37 9.04
CA GLN A 106 -4.08 -2.84 8.60
C GLN A 106 -5.18 -2.69 9.65
N ASP A 107 -4.83 -2.48 10.93
CA ASP A 107 -5.82 -2.48 12.01
C ASP A 107 -6.75 -1.26 11.98
N HIS A 108 -7.99 -1.48 12.42
CA HIS A 108 -9.08 -0.51 12.58
C HIS A 108 -9.65 0.21 11.35
N ASN A 109 -9.02 0.22 10.18
CA ASN A 109 -9.63 0.77 8.97
C ASN A 109 -9.17 0.14 7.64
N GLY A 110 -8.23 -0.82 7.67
CA GLY A 110 -7.67 -1.47 6.48
C GLY A 110 -7.34 -0.49 5.35
N VAL A 111 -7.57 -0.89 4.10
CA VAL A 111 -7.38 -0.02 2.92
C VAL A 111 -8.27 1.25 2.91
N ARG A 112 -9.33 1.29 3.72
CA ARG A 112 -10.26 2.45 3.71
C ARG A 112 -9.65 3.68 4.35
N LYS A 113 -8.75 3.51 5.33
CA LYS A 113 -7.88 4.57 5.87
C LYS A 113 -6.48 4.02 6.02
N ALA A 114 -5.82 3.75 4.89
CA ALA A 114 -4.39 3.48 4.93
C ALA A 114 -3.70 4.76 5.42
N ILE A 115 -2.94 4.67 6.50
CA ILE A 115 -2.17 5.79 7.03
C ILE A 115 -0.71 5.34 7.03
N LEU A 116 0.16 6.20 6.54
CA LEU A 116 1.60 6.04 6.66
C LEU A 116 2.08 7.10 7.64
N GLU A 117 2.58 6.67 8.79
CA GLU A 117 3.07 7.52 9.87
C GLU A 117 4.60 7.55 9.79
N PHE A 118 5.19 8.75 9.84
CA PHE A 118 6.62 8.95 9.80
C PHE A 118 7.20 9.04 11.21
N GLU A 119 8.47 8.66 11.36
CA GLU A 119 9.20 8.87 12.61
C GLU A 119 9.56 10.35 12.75
N GLY A 120 8.74 11.11 13.48
CA GLY A 120 8.95 12.55 13.70
C GLY A 120 8.48 13.42 12.53
N GLU A 121 9.14 14.58 12.36
CA GLU A 121 8.93 15.45 11.21
C GLU A 121 9.68 14.88 10.00
N THR A 122 8.97 14.64 8.88
CA THR A 122 9.60 14.09 7.67
C THR A 122 10.11 15.19 6.75
N ASP A 123 11.42 15.15 6.44
CA ASP A 123 12.07 15.96 5.40
C ASP A 123 12.20 15.19 4.07
N LEU A 124 11.45 14.09 3.89
CA LEU A 124 11.51 13.29 2.67
C LEU A 124 10.91 14.06 1.48
N PRO A 125 11.47 13.88 0.26
CA PRO A 125 10.87 14.46 -0.94
C PRO A 125 9.44 13.97 -1.17
N ALA A 126 8.59 14.80 -1.79
CA ALA A 126 7.20 14.45 -2.11
C ALA A 126 7.09 13.13 -2.88
N THR A 127 8.01 12.88 -3.82
CA THR A 127 8.11 11.60 -4.57
C THR A 127 8.29 10.39 -3.65
N HIS A 128 9.12 10.51 -2.61
CA HIS A 128 9.37 9.43 -1.66
C HIS A 128 8.14 9.17 -0.80
N ILE A 129 7.54 10.23 -0.26
CA ILE A 129 6.32 10.16 0.55
C ILE A 129 5.19 9.52 -0.25
N ALA A 130 4.95 10.00 -1.48
CA ALA A 130 3.94 9.50 -2.39
C ALA A 130 4.20 8.04 -2.81
N GLY A 131 5.44 7.69 -3.12
CA GLY A 131 5.84 6.33 -3.47
C GLY A 131 5.62 5.33 -2.33
N LEU A 132 6.03 5.69 -1.11
CA LEU A 132 5.81 4.88 0.09
C LEU A 132 4.31 4.74 0.42
N ALA A 133 3.55 5.82 0.33
CA ALA A 133 2.11 5.82 0.57
C ALA A 133 1.35 4.97 -0.45
N TRP A 134 1.73 5.06 -1.73
CA TRP A 134 1.15 4.24 -2.78
C TRP A 134 1.47 2.75 -2.59
N LEU A 135 2.74 2.42 -2.36
CA LEU A 135 3.16 1.02 -2.25
C LEU A 135 2.60 0.36 -0.98
N SER A 136 2.59 1.07 0.16
CA SER A 136 1.97 0.56 1.39
C SER A 136 0.50 0.20 1.13
N ARG A 137 -0.27 1.08 0.47
CA ARG A 137 -1.64 0.80 0.06
C ARG A 137 -1.75 -0.42 -0.86
N ALA A 138 -0.87 -0.56 -1.88
CA ALA A 138 -0.86 -1.71 -2.79
C ALA A 138 -0.61 -3.04 -2.05
N VAL A 139 0.27 -3.03 -1.03
CA VAL A 139 0.50 -4.17 -0.12
C VAL A 139 -0.75 -4.49 0.69
N LEU A 140 -1.40 -3.47 1.26
CA LEU A 140 -2.64 -3.66 2.03
C LEU A 140 -3.77 -4.24 1.17
N GLU A 141 -3.93 -3.75 -0.05
CA GLU A 141 -4.92 -4.23 -1.02
C GLU A 141 -4.66 -5.68 -1.42
N SER A 142 -3.42 -6.00 -1.79
CA SER A 142 -3.01 -7.35 -2.22
C SER A 142 -3.23 -8.41 -1.14
N ARG A 143 -2.94 -8.08 0.13
CA ARG A 143 -3.09 -9.01 1.25
C ARG A 143 -4.54 -9.16 1.71
N LYS A 144 -5.36 -8.11 1.60
CA LYS A 144 -6.78 -8.18 1.95
C LYS A 144 -7.55 -9.15 1.04
N MET A 145 -7.26 -9.16 -0.27
CA MET A 145 -7.95 -10.04 -1.24
C MET A 145 -7.77 -11.54 -0.93
N VAL A 146 -6.64 -11.94 -0.34
CA VAL A 146 -6.38 -13.33 0.05
C VAL A 146 -7.33 -13.80 1.14
N ASN A 147 -7.47 -12.98 2.19
CA ASN A 147 -8.27 -13.33 3.34
C ASN A 147 -9.76 -13.40 2.99
N SER A 148 -10.24 -12.52 2.09
CA SER A 148 -11.61 -12.57 1.61
C SER A 148 -11.91 -13.82 0.79
N THR A 149 -11.01 -14.23 -0.11
CA THR A 149 -11.22 -15.41 -0.97
C THR A 149 -11.25 -16.70 -0.15
N ALA A 150 -10.34 -16.84 0.82
CA ALA A 150 -10.31 -18.01 1.70
C ALA A 150 -11.60 -18.12 2.55
N LEU A 151 -12.08 -17.00 3.10
CA LEU A 151 -13.31 -16.97 3.89
C LEU A 151 -14.54 -17.35 3.05
N ILE A 152 -14.67 -16.78 1.84
CA ILE A 152 -15.76 -17.11 0.92
C ILE A 152 -15.73 -18.60 0.59
N GLY A 153 -14.55 -19.16 0.27
CA GLY A 153 -14.38 -20.58 0.01
C GLY A 153 -14.85 -21.46 1.17
N THR A 154 -14.43 -21.14 2.40
CA THR A 154 -14.86 -21.87 3.60
C THR A 154 -16.36 -21.80 3.83
N LEU A 155 -16.97 -20.62 3.64
CA LEU A 155 -18.42 -20.44 3.80
C LEU A 155 -19.21 -21.25 2.78
N VAL A 156 -18.80 -21.24 1.50
CA VAL A 156 -19.42 -22.05 0.45
C VAL A 156 -19.29 -23.53 0.76
N PHE A 157 -18.11 -24.00 1.16
CA PHE A 157 -17.90 -25.38 1.57
C PHE A 157 -18.82 -25.78 2.74
N LEU A 158 -18.90 -24.95 3.78
CA LEU A 158 -19.75 -25.20 4.95
C LEU A 158 -21.23 -25.22 4.57
N SER A 159 -21.69 -24.34 3.68
CA SER A 159 -23.06 -24.34 3.16
C SER A 159 -23.39 -25.64 2.44
N VAL A 160 -22.51 -26.13 1.55
CA VAL A 160 -22.70 -27.41 0.85
C VAL A 160 -22.69 -28.58 1.84
N PHE A 161 -21.76 -28.57 2.79
CA PHE A 161 -21.67 -29.60 3.83
C PHE A 161 -22.95 -29.70 4.67
N ILE A 162 -23.51 -28.57 5.11
CA ILE A 162 -24.76 -28.54 5.89
C ILE A 162 -25.92 -29.14 5.09
N VAL A 163 -26.05 -28.77 3.81
CA VAL A 163 -27.11 -29.32 2.93
C VAL A 163 -26.95 -30.83 2.77
N LEU A 164 -25.73 -31.33 2.57
CA LEU A 164 -25.46 -32.77 2.44
C LEU A 164 -25.81 -33.53 3.72
N VAL A 165 -25.44 -33.00 4.89
CA VAL A 165 -25.77 -33.61 6.19
C VAL A 165 -27.28 -33.60 6.46
N ALA A 166 -27.99 -32.54 6.08
CA ALA A 166 -29.44 -32.45 6.27
C ALA A 166 -30.24 -33.37 5.34
N LEU A 167 -29.65 -33.83 4.23
CA LEU A 167 -30.26 -34.75 3.27
C LEU A 167 -29.92 -36.24 3.53
N LEU A 168 -29.02 -36.52 4.47
CA LEU A 168 -28.62 -37.86 4.93
C LEU A 168 -29.39 -38.24 6.20
#